data_AF-A0A433P8L5-F1
#
_entry.id   AF-A0A433P8L5-F1
#
_cell.length_a   1.000
_cell.length_b   1.000
_cell.length_c   1.000
_cell.angle_alpha   90.00
_cell.angle_beta   90.00
_cell.angle_gamma   90.00
#
_symmetry.space_group_name_H-M   'P 1'
#
loop_
_entity.id
_entity.type
_entity.pdbx_description
1 polymer ?
#
loop_
_entity_poly.entity_id
_entity_poly.type
_entity_poly.pdbx_seq_one_letter_code
_entity_poly.pdbx_strand_id
1 'polypeptide(L)'
;MSKPPLDTTIEVLSLRDGKASIEHQIDIHVLDLVDIANNTDISLLEVLAGLRYVMDFRLKGGRQPSLDLDLMRRLCEGLLLNMGATEGTLLRRKTTKEADMAFELFGEFLEEVEEFHVAVSTKSSSDLRHSLKLHRRCQPSSSLSQKQSAVSILHLLTTSLSHLSDWHDLVKESSHDEMEKLLNSPIAQEVIAKEKSNHTHNPQESLLPPPALYFDRTVPKLLKMFPSSDSEKGLPSDAVPALLKHYGYNRLPDPPKPSVWKMIWVQLTDFMVLILAAASIVTGAEQDFKGMSVLLAVIILNTIIGFTQEWKASRALDALMRLGVPQAHVIRDGKPQHIDSAELVPGDIVILEEGDAVPADLRLIDVAQLEAVEAVLTGESVPVLKGTGAIKVRSRKLPLSDCTGNAFMTTVVARGRARGLVVRTGPHTEIGRISAAVTAGAQKKVRTPVQRKLSRLGKYLVALAVVLCLLVVVVGVAWKRDVKQMINVGLRTTYLKLERLRGSRCDCLQSRRVGYPRGSGRCRDGDDGAGCAKDGSQ
;
A
#
# COMPACT_ATOMS: atom_id res chain seq x y z
N MET A 1 16.11 -46.78 -2.81
CA MET A 1 14.97 -45.92 -2.36
C MET A 1 14.91 -45.99 -0.85
N SER A 2 15.72 -45.17 -0.18
CA SER A 2 15.69 -44.96 1.27
C SER A 2 14.93 -43.66 1.53
N LYS A 3 13.87 -43.73 2.35
CA LYS A 3 13.16 -42.55 2.85
C LYS A 3 14.16 -41.63 3.59
N PRO A 4 14.09 -40.29 3.44
CA PRO A 4 14.81 -39.40 4.33
C PRO A 4 14.18 -39.48 5.74
N PRO A 5 14.97 -39.36 6.81
CA PRO A 5 14.46 -39.46 8.17
C PRO A 5 13.59 -38.26 8.51
N LEU A 6 12.32 -38.53 8.85
CA LEU A 6 11.51 -37.66 9.70
C LEU A 6 12.08 -37.77 11.12
N ASP A 7 12.87 -36.80 11.55
CA ASP A 7 12.79 -36.20 12.89
C ASP A 7 13.85 -35.10 13.00
N THR A 8 13.44 -33.86 12.79
CA THR A 8 14.14 -32.70 13.34
C THR A 8 13.17 -32.08 14.32
N THR A 9 12.99 -32.76 15.45
CA THR A 9 12.29 -32.25 16.61
C THR A 9 13.06 -31.01 17.08
N ILE A 10 12.50 -29.84 16.80
CA ILE A 10 13.05 -28.54 17.16
C ILE A 10 12.92 -28.41 18.68
N GLU A 11 14.01 -28.64 19.42
CA GLU A 11 14.11 -28.11 20.78
C GLU A 11 14.18 -26.59 20.67
N VAL A 12 13.02 -25.93 20.84
CA VAL A 12 12.93 -24.48 20.99
C VAL A 12 13.54 -24.11 22.34
N LEU A 13 14.88 -24.09 22.39
CA LEU A 13 15.63 -23.72 23.58
C LEU A 13 15.36 -22.23 23.87
N SER A 14 14.72 -21.98 25.01
CA SER A 14 14.48 -20.65 25.58
C SER A 14 15.76 -19.84 25.62
N LEU A 15 15.93 -18.88 24.71
CA LEU A 15 17.11 -18.04 24.62
C LEU A 15 16.72 -16.58 24.85
N ARG A 16 17.04 -16.12 26.07
CA ARG A 16 16.95 -14.72 26.51
C ARG A 16 17.72 -13.83 25.53
N ASP A 17 16.96 -13.02 24.82
CA ASP A 17 17.34 -11.91 23.97
C ASP A 17 17.88 -10.74 24.81
N GLY A 18 18.73 -9.91 24.19
CA GLY A 18 19.42 -8.82 24.87
C GLY A 18 18.48 -7.79 25.50
N LYS A 19 18.82 -7.38 26.73
CA LYS A 19 18.49 -6.19 27.55
C LYS A 19 17.07 -5.57 27.55
N ALA A 20 16.20 -5.74 26.56
CA ALA A 20 14.83 -5.26 26.57
C ALA A 20 13.92 -6.31 27.21
N SER A 21 13.20 -5.93 28.27
CA SER A 21 12.23 -6.81 28.92
C SER A 21 11.12 -7.22 27.95
N ILE A 22 10.48 -8.37 28.19
CA ILE A 22 9.27 -8.80 27.46
C ILE A 22 8.22 -7.67 27.49
N GLU A 23 8.08 -7.02 28.64
CA GLU A 23 7.23 -5.86 28.86
C GLU A 23 7.53 -4.71 27.89
N HIS A 24 8.81 -4.39 27.66
CA HIS A 24 9.16 -3.32 26.71
C HIS A 24 8.67 -3.64 25.29
N GLN A 25 8.74 -4.91 24.87
CA GLN A 25 8.27 -5.32 23.54
C GLN A 25 6.74 -5.27 23.45
N ILE A 26 6.05 -5.72 24.50
CA ILE A 26 4.59 -5.61 24.57
C ILE A 26 4.19 -4.14 24.59
N ASP A 27 4.83 -3.27 25.37
CA ASP A 27 4.51 -1.84 25.49
C ASP A 27 4.61 -1.10 24.16
N ILE A 28 5.63 -1.39 23.35
CA ILE A 28 5.74 -0.86 21.98
C ILE A 28 4.51 -1.23 21.14
N HIS A 29 4.08 -2.49 21.22
CA HIS A 29 2.91 -2.94 20.46
C HIS A 29 1.60 -2.37 21.01
N VAL A 30 1.47 -2.24 22.32
CA VAL A 30 0.31 -1.65 23.00
C VAL A 30 0.15 -0.17 22.63
N LEU A 31 1.23 0.60 22.62
CA LEU A 31 1.20 2.02 22.22
C LEU A 31 0.61 2.18 20.82
N ASP A 32 1.10 1.40 19.86
CA ASP A 32 0.60 1.47 18.48
C ASP A 32 -0.79 0.86 18.31
N LEU A 33 -1.18 -0.12 19.14
CA LEU A 33 -2.51 -0.72 19.14
C LEU A 33 -3.58 0.28 19.59
N VAL A 34 -3.25 1.14 20.56
CA VAL A 34 -4.14 2.19 21.07
C VAL A 34 -4.17 3.41 20.13
N ASP A 35 -3.03 3.80 19.55
CA ASP A 35 -2.92 5.00 18.69
C ASP A 35 -3.08 4.70 17.18
N ILE A 36 -3.59 3.52 16.82
CA ILE A 36 -3.65 3.06 15.43
C ILE A 36 -4.45 4.01 14.52
N ALA A 37 -5.47 4.69 15.07
CA ALA A 37 -6.30 5.63 14.31
C ALA A 37 -5.52 6.87 13.81
N ASN A 38 -4.44 7.23 14.49
CA ASN A 38 -3.59 8.37 14.14
C ASN A 38 -2.29 7.95 13.45
N ASN A 39 -2.00 6.65 13.39
CA ASN A 39 -0.77 6.12 12.83
C ASN A 39 -0.94 5.73 11.35
N THR A 40 -0.37 6.53 10.45
CA THR A 40 -0.39 6.25 8.99
C THR A 40 0.72 5.31 8.55
N ASP A 41 1.70 5.06 9.42
CA ASP A 41 2.95 4.41 9.04
C ASP A 41 2.87 2.89 9.22
N ILE A 42 2.09 2.40 10.19
CA ILE A 42 2.01 0.98 10.56
C ILE A 42 0.56 0.52 10.48
N SER A 43 0.33 -0.63 9.84
CA SER A 43 -1.00 -1.23 9.76
C SER A 43 -1.35 -1.98 11.05
N LEU A 44 -2.65 -2.06 11.38
CA LEU A 44 -3.13 -2.83 12.54
C LEU A 44 -2.68 -4.30 12.47
N LEU A 45 -2.70 -4.88 11.27
CA LEU A 45 -2.27 -6.26 11.03
C LEU A 45 -0.79 -6.47 11.42
N GLU A 46 0.09 -5.51 11.13
CA GLU A 46 1.50 -5.58 11.53
C GLU A 46 1.69 -5.49 13.05
N VAL A 47 0.87 -4.68 13.73
CA VAL A 47 0.90 -4.59 15.20
C VAL A 47 0.47 -5.91 15.83
N LEU A 48 -0.63 -6.49 15.36
CA LEU A 48 -1.15 -7.76 15.86
C LEU A 48 -0.21 -8.93 15.56
N ALA A 49 0.41 -8.96 14.37
CA ALA A 49 1.44 -9.96 14.04
C ALA A 49 2.66 -9.87 14.97
N GLY A 50 3.03 -8.65 15.39
CA GLY A 50 4.07 -8.43 16.41
C GLY A 50 3.69 -9.03 17.77
N LEU A 51 2.46 -8.79 18.23
CA LEU A 51 1.93 -9.39 19.47
C LEU A 51 1.85 -10.91 19.40
N ARG A 52 1.43 -11.47 18.26
CA ARG A 52 1.41 -12.92 17.99
C ARG A 52 2.81 -13.52 18.15
N TYR A 53 3.81 -12.88 17.57
CA TYR A 53 5.20 -13.32 17.74
C TYR A 53 5.63 -13.32 19.21
N VAL A 54 5.27 -12.29 19.98
CA VAL A 54 5.57 -12.26 21.43
C VAL A 54 4.86 -13.42 22.13
N MET A 55 3.59 -13.67 21.83
CA MET A 55 2.85 -14.78 22.41
C MET A 55 3.52 -16.13 22.12
N ASP A 56 3.74 -16.45 20.84
CA ASP A 56 4.17 -17.78 20.42
C ASP A 56 5.61 -18.12 20.80
N PHE A 57 6.51 -17.12 20.81
CA PHE A 57 7.95 -17.37 20.98
C PHE A 57 8.50 -16.90 22.33
N ARG A 58 7.73 -16.15 23.12
CA ARG A 58 8.20 -15.52 24.37
C ARG A 58 7.40 -15.89 25.59
N LEU A 59 6.10 -16.12 25.40
CA LEU A 59 5.17 -16.43 26.49
C LEU A 59 4.87 -17.93 26.51
N LYS A 60 4.48 -18.51 25.36
CA LYS A 60 4.23 -19.95 25.25
C LYS A 60 5.50 -20.78 25.50
N GLY A 61 5.37 -21.82 26.33
CA GLY A 61 6.38 -22.88 26.46
C GLY A 61 7.52 -22.66 27.46
N GLY A 62 7.54 -21.60 28.28
CA GLY A 62 8.62 -21.46 29.26
C GLY A 62 8.52 -20.32 30.27
N ARG A 63 8.12 -20.68 31.50
CA ARG A 63 8.20 -19.94 32.79
C ARG A 63 7.74 -18.48 32.73
N GLN A 64 6.46 -18.28 33.07
CA GLN A 64 5.80 -16.98 33.30
C GLN A 64 6.72 -16.00 34.05
N PRO A 65 7.27 -14.97 33.37
CA PRO A 65 7.79 -13.80 34.04
C PRO A 65 6.58 -12.99 34.52
N SER A 66 6.56 -12.57 35.79
CA SER A 66 5.54 -11.64 36.27
C SER A 66 5.57 -10.37 35.41
N LEU A 67 4.51 -10.11 34.65
CA LEU A 67 4.42 -8.96 33.75
C LEU A 67 3.74 -7.79 34.47
N ASP A 68 4.14 -6.56 34.16
CA ASP A 68 3.47 -5.37 34.65
C ASP A 68 1.95 -5.37 34.38
N LEU A 69 1.17 -5.24 35.45
CA LEU A 69 -0.29 -5.31 35.40
C LEU A 69 -0.89 -4.12 34.62
N ASP A 70 -0.30 -2.93 34.75
CA ASP A 70 -0.80 -1.74 34.04
C ASP A 70 -0.55 -1.83 32.53
N LEU A 71 0.57 -2.42 32.13
CA LEU A 71 0.83 -2.80 30.75
C LEU A 71 -0.19 -3.82 30.23
N MET A 72 -0.52 -4.86 31.00
CA MET A 72 -1.55 -5.85 30.62
C MET A 72 -2.95 -5.23 30.53
N ARG A 73 -3.29 -4.27 31.39
CA ARG A 73 -4.54 -3.50 31.29
C ARG A 73 -4.62 -2.71 29.99
N ARG A 74 -3.54 -2.01 29.62
CA ARG A 74 -3.45 -1.27 28.35
C ARG A 74 -3.51 -2.21 27.14
N LEU A 75 -2.88 -3.38 27.21
CA LEU A 75 -2.97 -4.41 26.17
C LEU A 75 -4.41 -4.93 26.01
N CYS A 76 -5.07 -5.24 27.11
CA CYS A 76 -6.46 -5.69 27.15
C CYS A 76 -7.38 -4.64 26.49
N GLU A 77 -7.24 -3.36 26.85
CA GLU A 77 -7.99 -2.27 26.24
C GLU A 77 -7.71 -2.13 24.75
N GLY A 78 -6.44 -2.14 24.34
CA GLY A 78 -6.05 -2.07 22.94
C GLY A 78 -6.64 -3.22 22.10
N LEU A 79 -6.64 -4.45 22.62
CA LEU A 79 -7.25 -5.58 21.93
C LEU A 79 -8.78 -5.42 21.86
N LEU A 80 -9.44 -5.06 22.97
CA LEU A 80 -10.89 -4.85 23.03
C LEU A 80 -11.38 -3.80 22.02
N LEU A 81 -10.63 -2.72 21.83
CA LEU A 81 -10.94 -1.67 20.85
C LEU A 81 -10.91 -2.18 19.40
N ASN A 82 -10.01 -3.12 19.09
CA ASN A 82 -9.74 -3.57 17.73
C ASN A 82 -10.45 -4.88 17.32
N MET A 83 -11.05 -5.61 18.27
CA MET A 83 -11.79 -6.87 18.01
C MET A 83 -13.16 -6.70 17.34
N GLY A 84 -13.69 -5.46 17.31
CA GLY A 84 -15.05 -5.17 16.88
C GLY A 84 -15.22 -4.73 15.42
N ALA A 85 -14.14 -4.62 14.64
CA ALA A 85 -14.17 -4.09 13.28
C ALA A 85 -14.90 -5.02 12.31
N THR A 86 -15.64 -4.43 11.35
CA THR A 86 -16.43 -5.19 10.36
C THR A 86 -16.35 -4.60 8.97
N GLU A 87 -16.36 -5.47 7.96
CA GLU A 87 -16.41 -5.13 6.54
C GLU A 87 -17.64 -5.74 5.85
N GLY A 88 -18.09 -5.11 4.75
CA GLY A 88 -19.19 -5.61 3.92
C GLY A 88 -20.40 -4.67 3.83
N THR A 89 -21.43 -5.12 3.11
CA THR A 89 -22.68 -4.36 2.92
C THR A 89 -23.57 -4.41 4.17
N LEU A 90 -24.50 -3.46 4.31
CA LEU A 90 -25.40 -3.32 5.46
C LEU A 90 -26.11 -4.63 5.88
N LEU A 91 -26.41 -5.51 4.91
CA LEU A 91 -27.05 -6.81 5.13
C LEU A 91 -26.08 -7.98 5.42
N ARG A 92 -24.79 -7.86 5.08
CA ARG A 92 -23.78 -8.91 5.26
C ARG A 92 -22.46 -8.30 5.75
N ARG A 93 -22.40 -7.98 7.04
CA ARG A 93 -21.18 -7.55 7.72
C ARG A 93 -20.43 -8.75 8.27
N LYS A 94 -19.18 -8.93 7.88
CA LYS A 94 -18.25 -9.91 8.45
C LYS A 94 -17.20 -9.19 9.29
N THR A 95 -16.59 -9.88 10.25
CA THR A 95 -15.41 -9.37 10.96
C THR A 95 -14.24 -9.24 10.00
N THR A 96 -13.37 -8.25 10.23
CA THR A 96 -12.14 -8.10 9.44
C THR A 96 -11.10 -9.12 9.90
N LYS A 97 -10.07 -9.37 9.08
CA LYS A 97 -8.98 -10.29 9.43
C LYS A 97 -8.23 -9.83 10.67
N GLU A 98 -8.05 -8.53 10.82
CA GLU A 98 -7.42 -7.89 11.97
C GLU A 98 -8.26 -8.09 13.24
N ALA A 99 -9.59 -7.95 13.12
CA ALA A 99 -10.50 -8.17 14.24
C ALA A 99 -10.53 -9.64 14.70
N ASP A 100 -10.38 -10.58 13.77
CA ASP A 100 -10.29 -12.01 14.10
C ASP A 100 -8.94 -12.33 14.76
N MET A 101 -7.83 -11.78 14.26
CA MET A 101 -6.51 -11.97 14.86
C MET A 101 -6.40 -11.35 16.26
N ALA A 102 -6.95 -10.15 16.47
CA ALA A 102 -7.03 -9.54 17.79
C ALA A 102 -7.86 -10.39 18.78
N PHE A 103 -8.92 -11.03 18.27
CA PHE A 103 -9.78 -11.90 19.06
C PHE A 103 -9.07 -13.20 19.48
N GLU A 104 -8.36 -13.84 18.57
CA GLU A 104 -7.53 -15.01 18.89
C GLU A 104 -6.41 -14.66 19.88
N LEU A 105 -5.71 -13.54 19.67
CA LEU A 105 -4.67 -13.08 20.61
C LEU A 105 -5.23 -12.82 22.00
N PHE A 106 -6.41 -12.22 22.11
CA PHE A 106 -7.07 -11.99 23.40
C PHE A 106 -7.28 -13.31 24.16
N GLY A 107 -7.73 -14.37 23.47
CA GLY A 107 -7.89 -15.70 24.07
C GLY A 107 -6.58 -16.30 24.56
N GLU A 108 -5.53 -16.23 23.75
CA GLU A 108 -4.21 -16.78 24.12
C GLU A 108 -3.56 -16.01 25.27
N PHE A 109 -3.69 -14.68 25.31
CA PHE A 109 -3.21 -13.89 26.46
C PHE A 109 -4.01 -14.19 27.73
N LEU A 110 -5.31 -14.44 27.60
CA LEU A 110 -6.17 -14.84 28.73
C LEU A 110 -5.78 -16.21 29.29
N GLU A 111 -5.34 -17.13 28.43
CA GLU A 111 -4.93 -18.48 28.80
C GLU A 111 -3.50 -18.52 29.38
N GLU A 112 -2.55 -17.80 28.78
CA GLU A 112 -1.12 -17.94 29.08
C GLU A 112 -0.60 -16.96 30.15
N VAL A 113 -1.26 -15.81 30.36
CA VAL A 113 -0.76 -14.70 31.20
C VAL A 113 -1.71 -14.34 32.36
N GLU A 114 -1.25 -14.56 33.60
CA GLU A 114 -2.05 -14.33 34.81
C GLU A 114 -2.43 -12.85 34.99
N GLU A 115 -1.52 -11.90 34.78
CA GLU A 115 -1.83 -10.47 34.93
C GLU A 115 -2.80 -9.97 33.87
N PHE A 116 -2.82 -10.58 32.68
CA PHE A 116 -3.82 -10.31 31.67
C PHE A 116 -5.20 -10.86 32.10
N HIS A 117 -5.24 -12.06 32.68
CA HIS A 117 -6.46 -12.60 33.29
C HIS A 117 -7.02 -11.66 34.37
N VAL A 118 -6.15 -11.16 35.27
CA VAL A 118 -6.55 -10.16 36.28
C VAL A 118 -7.08 -8.89 35.60
N ALA A 119 -6.43 -8.39 34.56
CA ALA A 119 -6.91 -7.22 33.83
C ALA A 119 -8.31 -7.44 33.22
N VAL A 120 -8.57 -8.59 32.61
CA VAL A 120 -9.88 -8.95 32.06
C VAL A 120 -10.94 -9.08 33.17
N SER A 121 -10.58 -9.65 34.32
CA SER A 121 -11.51 -9.83 35.45
C SER A 121 -12.10 -8.52 36.02
N THR A 122 -11.43 -7.39 35.77
CA THR A 122 -11.90 -6.06 36.19
C THR A 122 -12.92 -5.43 35.24
N LYS A 123 -13.16 -6.03 34.06
CA LYS A 123 -14.07 -5.48 33.05
C LYS A 123 -15.51 -5.93 33.31
N SER A 124 -16.48 -5.05 33.01
CA SER A 124 -17.90 -5.38 33.14
C SER A 124 -18.34 -6.35 32.04
N SER A 125 -19.35 -7.18 32.33
CA SER A 125 -19.97 -8.07 31.32
C SER A 125 -20.50 -7.27 30.12
N SER A 126 -21.01 -6.05 30.34
CA SER A 126 -21.46 -5.15 29.28
C SER A 126 -20.34 -4.70 28.34
N ASP A 127 -19.16 -4.38 28.87
CA ASP A 127 -18.00 -3.93 28.07
C ASP A 127 -17.44 -5.08 27.24
N LEU A 128 -17.34 -6.27 27.85
CA LEU A 128 -16.90 -7.48 27.17
C LEU A 128 -17.88 -7.87 26.06
N ARG A 129 -19.19 -7.86 26.32
CA ARG A 129 -20.22 -8.11 25.29
C ARG A 129 -20.12 -7.14 24.12
N HIS A 130 -19.89 -5.85 24.39
CA HIS A 130 -19.77 -4.82 23.35
C HIS A 130 -18.54 -5.01 22.47
N SER A 131 -17.42 -5.40 23.08
CA SER A 131 -16.11 -5.49 22.44
C SER A 131 -15.88 -6.82 21.72
N LEU A 132 -16.16 -7.94 22.39
CA LEU A 132 -15.96 -9.31 21.85
C LEU A 132 -16.90 -9.61 20.68
N LYS A 133 -18.11 -9.03 20.70
CA LYS A 133 -19.16 -9.23 19.68
C LYS A 133 -19.34 -10.70 19.28
N LEU A 134 -19.36 -11.62 20.25
CA LEU A 134 -19.46 -13.07 20.04
C LEU A 134 -20.61 -13.47 19.08
N HIS A 135 -21.75 -12.78 19.18
CA HIS A 135 -22.89 -12.93 18.26
C HIS A 135 -22.55 -12.86 16.76
N ARG A 136 -21.45 -12.20 16.35
CA ARG A 136 -21.00 -12.14 14.95
C ARG A 136 -20.13 -13.34 14.55
N ARG A 137 -19.46 -13.95 15.51
CA ARG A 137 -18.55 -15.09 15.30
C ARG A 137 -19.28 -16.44 15.35
N CYS A 138 -20.49 -16.45 15.89
CA CYS A 138 -21.34 -17.64 16.00
C CYS A 138 -22.40 -17.77 14.90
N GLN A 139 -22.44 -16.85 13.93
CA GLN A 139 -23.43 -16.88 12.86
C GLN A 139 -23.24 -18.10 11.95
N PRO A 140 -24.30 -18.59 11.28
CA PRO A 140 -24.20 -19.70 10.34
C PRO A 140 -23.15 -19.45 9.23
N SER A 141 -23.02 -18.20 8.79
CA SER A 141 -22.07 -17.76 7.76
C SER A 141 -20.61 -17.58 8.21
N SER A 142 -20.31 -17.76 9.50
CA SER A 142 -18.97 -17.60 10.06
C SER A 142 -18.07 -18.80 9.75
N SER A 143 -16.76 -18.57 9.65
CA SER A 143 -15.78 -19.62 9.33
C SER A 143 -15.64 -20.63 10.47
N LEU A 144 -15.02 -21.78 10.18
CA LEU A 144 -14.77 -22.80 11.21
C LEU A 144 -13.85 -22.27 12.32
N SER A 145 -12.75 -21.57 11.99
CA SER A 145 -11.85 -21.05 13.04
C SER A 145 -12.50 -19.95 13.87
N GLN A 146 -13.33 -19.09 13.27
CA GLN A 146 -14.10 -18.08 14.02
C GLN A 146 -15.02 -18.72 15.07
N LYS A 147 -15.68 -19.83 14.71
CA LYS A 147 -16.55 -20.59 15.61
C LYS A 147 -15.74 -21.28 16.72
N GLN A 148 -14.59 -21.86 16.37
CA GLN A 148 -13.69 -22.49 17.35
C GLN A 148 -13.16 -21.47 18.37
N SER A 149 -12.60 -20.35 17.92
CA SER A 149 -12.09 -19.30 18.81
C SER A 149 -13.19 -18.71 19.68
N ALA A 150 -14.41 -18.57 19.15
CA ALA A 150 -15.55 -18.07 19.92
C ALA A 150 -15.95 -19.01 21.06
N VAL A 151 -15.93 -20.33 20.81
CA VAL A 151 -16.20 -21.33 21.84
C VAL A 151 -15.08 -21.38 22.87
N SER A 152 -13.81 -21.40 22.46
CA SER A 152 -12.66 -21.39 23.38
C SER A 152 -12.70 -20.18 24.32
N ILE A 153 -12.86 -18.97 23.78
CA ILE A 153 -12.88 -17.76 24.61
C ILE A 153 -14.10 -17.73 25.53
N LEU A 154 -15.27 -18.18 25.06
CA LEU A 154 -16.44 -18.24 25.92
C LEU A 154 -16.25 -19.27 27.05
N HIS A 155 -15.67 -20.44 26.75
CA HIS A 155 -15.37 -21.46 27.75
C HIS A 155 -14.34 -20.94 28.76
N LEU A 156 -13.26 -20.32 28.31
CA LEU A 156 -12.26 -19.69 29.17
C LEU A 156 -12.90 -18.63 30.09
N LEU A 157 -13.66 -17.67 29.54
CA LEU A 157 -14.29 -16.62 30.34
C LEU A 157 -15.29 -17.17 31.36
N THR A 158 -16.12 -18.15 30.98
CA THR A 158 -17.17 -18.70 31.88
C THR A 158 -16.59 -19.63 32.95
N THR A 159 -15.46 -20.28 32.68
CA THR A 159 -14.79 -21.17 33.64
C THR A 159 -13.79 -20.44 34.54
N SER A 160 -13.09 -19.43 34.02
CA SER A 160 -12.03 -18.71 34.73
C SER A 160 -12.55 -17.51 35.53
N LEU A 161 -13.69 -16.91 35.13
CA LEU A 161 -14.27 -15.73 35.76
C LEU A 161 -15.66 -16.06 36.34
N SER A 162 -15.72 -16.27 37.66
CA SER A 162 -16.95 -16.66 38.37
C SER A 162 -18.12 -15.67 38.21
N HIS A 163 -17.83 -14.38 38.03
CA HIS A 163 -18.82 -13.34 37.78
C HIS A 163 -19.39 -13.34 36.35
N LEU A 164 -18.79 -14.12 35.44
CA LEU A 164 -19.24 -14.32 34.05
C LEU A 164 -19.72 -15.76 33.82
N SER A 165 -20.15 -16.45 34.88
CA SER A 165 -20.62 -17.84 34.79
C SER A 165 -21.83 -18.01 33.87
N ASP A 166 -22.64 -16.95 33.70
CA ASP A 166 -23.71 -16.92 32.71
C ASP A 166 -23.22 -16.37 31.36
N TRP A 167 -23.15 -17.25 30.36
CA TRP A 167 -22.76 -16.87 29.00
C TRP A 167 -23.78 -15.94 28.31
N HIS A 168 -25.04 -15.91 28.77
CA HIS A 168 -26.08 -15.06 28.18
C HIS A 168 -25.73 -13.57 28.29
N ASP A 169 -24.99 -13.18 29.33
CA ASP A 169 -24.54 -11.80 29.54
C ASP A 169 -23.47 -11.35 28.54
N LEU A 170 -22.73 -12.30 27.95
CA LEU A 170 -21.64 -12.04 27.00
C LEU A 170 -22.11 -12.03 25.53
N VAL A 171 -23.32 -12.53 25.27
CA VAL A 171 -23.90 -12.65 23.93
C VAL A 171 -25.15 -11.76 23.82
N LYS A 172 -25.47 -11.29 22.61
CA LYS A 172 -26.73 -10.57 22.39
C LYS A 172 -27.90 -11.54 22.43
N GLU A 173 -29.00 -11.11 23.04
CA GLU A 173 -30.25 -11.87 23.17
C GLU A 173 -30.75 -12.43 21.83
N SER A 174 -30.66 -11.64 20.76
CA SER A 174 -31.03 -12.07 19.40
C SER A 174 -30.23 -13.24 18.82
N SER A 175 -29.14 -13.64 19.48
CA SER A 175 -28.19 -14.65 19.00
C SER A 175 -27.95 -15.76 20.03
N HIS A 176 -28.76 -15.83 21.10
CA HIS A 176 -28.68 -16.90 22.10
C HIS A 176 -28.94 -18.27 21.46
N ASP A 177 -29.99 -18.40 20.63
CA ASP A 177 -30.31 -19.65 19.92
C ASP A 177 -29.16 -20.16 19.04
N GLU A 178 -28.45 -19.25 18.38
CA GLU A 178 -27.32 -19.60 17.50
C GLU A 178 -26.10 -20.06 18.32
N MET A 179 -25.84 -19.38 19.44
CA MET A 179 -24.77 -19.74 20.37
C MET A 179 -25.05 -21.10 21.04
N GLU A 180 -26.27 -21.35 21.47
CA GLU A 180 -26.66 -22.60 22.11
C GLU A 180 -26.52 -23.79 21.14
N LYS A 181 -26.92 -23.60 19.87
CA LYS A 181 -26.67 -24.59 18.81
C LYS A 181 -25.17 -24.85 18.60
N LEU A 182 -24.35 -23.81 18.70
CA LEU A 182 -22.90 -23.94 18.56
C LEU A 182 -22.26 -24.68 19.75
N LEU A 183 -22.68 -24.38 20.98
CA LEU A 183 -22.24 -25.05 22.20
C LEU A 183 -22.60 -26.54 22.22
N ASN A 184 -23.75 -26.90 21.64
CA ASN A 184 -24.20 -28.29 21.52
C ASN A 184 -23.65 -29.01 20.28
N SER A 185 -22.80 -28.35 19.48
CA SER A 185 -22.24 -28.91 18.24
C SER A 185 -20.98 -29.77 18.52
N PRO A 186 -20.60 -30.69 17.60
CA PRO A 186 -19.36 -31.46 17.73
C PRO A 186 -18.12 -30.57 17.76
N ILE A 187 -18.18 -29.37 17.18
CA ILE A 187 -17.08 -28.39 17.19
C ILE A 187 -16.75 -27.97 18.62
N ALA A 188 -17.76 -27.72 19.45
CA ALA A 188 -17.54 -27.34 20.84
C ALA A 188 -16.95 -28.49 21.66
N GLN A 189 -17.43 -29.72 21.42
CA GLN A 189 -16.88 -30.90 22.07
C GLN A 189 -15.41 -31.15 21.69
N GLU A 190 -15.04 -30.96 20.43
CA GLU A 190 -13.64 -31.08 19.96
C GLU A 190 -12.73 -30.02 20.57
N VAL A 191 -13.19 -28.76 20.67
CA VAL A 191 -12.43 -27.66 21.25
C VAL A 191 -12.18 -27.90 22.74
N ILE A 192 -13.23 -28.22 23.49
CA ILE A 192 -13.15 -28.51 24.93
C ILE A 192 -12.31 -29.77 25.18
N ALA A 193 -12.38 -30.77 24.30
CA ALA A 193 -11.54 -31.97 24.39
C ALA A 193 -10.06 -31.67 24.08
N LYS A 194 -9.76 -30.76 23.14
CA LYS A 194 -8.39 -30.33 22.85
C LYS A 194 -7.77 -29.55 24.01
N GLU A 195 -8.52 -28.65 24.64
CA GLU A 195 -8.10 -27.96 25.88
C GLU A 195 -7.76 -28.95 27.00
N LYS A 196 -8.53 -30.04 27.13
CA LYS A 196 -8.27 -31.10 28.13
C LYS A 196 -7.14 -32.07 27.77
N SER A 197 -6.73 -32.15 26.50
CA SER A 197 -5.87 -33.22 25.98
C SER A 197 -4.43 -32.80 25.70
N ASN A 198 -4.11 -31.50 25.54
CA ASN A 198 -2.74 -31.12 25.15
C ASN A 198 -2.24 -29.81 25.79
N HIS A 199 -1.28 -29.96 26.72
CA HIS A 199 -0.14 -29.05 26.92
C HIS A 199 0.96 -29.27 25.86
N THR A 200 0.63 -29.77 24.68
CA THR A 200 1.59 -29.98 23.60
C THR A 200 1.12 -29.20 22.38
N HIS A 201 1.47 -27.92 22.35
CA HIS A 201 1.35 -27.10 21.14
C HIS A 201 2.17 -27.80 20.05
N ASN A 202 1.51 -28.29 18.98
CA ASN A 202 2.21 -28.88 17.85
C ASN A 202 2.83 -27.73 17.04
N PRO A 203 4.15 -27.52 17.00
CA PRO A 203 4.80 -26.36 16.38
C PRO A 203 4.85 -26.46 14.84
N GLN A 204 3.88 -27.12 14.22
CA GLN A 204 4.00 -27.62 12.84
C GLN A 204 3.46 -26.70 11.75
N GLU A 205 2.94 -25.52 12.07
CA GLU A 205 2.90 -24.43 11.08
C GLU A 205 4.13 -23.55 11.33
N SER A 206 5.11 -23.64 10.43
CA SER A 206 6.28 -22.76 10.41
C SER A 206 5.80 -21.32 10.18
N LEU A 207 5.43 -20.64 11.27
CA LEU A 207 5.08 -19.23 11.28
C LEU A 207 6.35 -18.44 10.98
N LEU A 208 6.51 -18.12 9.71
CA LEU A 208 7.55 -17.26 9.19
C LEU A 208 7.38 -15.85 9.79
N PRO A 209 8.46 -15.20 10.26
CA PRO A 209 8.29 -13.93 10.97
C PRO A 209 7.72 -12.84 10.06
N PRO A 210 6.92 -11.89 10.58
CA PRO A 210 6.38 -10.82 9.75
C PRO A 210 7.47 -9.80 9.34
N PRO A 211 7.42 -9.26 8.10
CA PRO A 211 8.36 -8.26 7.57
C PRO A 211 8.60 -7.03 8.45
N ALA A 212 7.61 -6.66 9.27
CA ALA A 212 7.67 -5.50 10.15
C ALA A 212 8.69 -5.63 11.29
N LEU A 213 9.09 -6.85 11.69
CA LEU A 213 9.83 -7.11 12.94
C LEU A 213 11.36 -7.10 12.82
N TYR A 214 11.94 -6.85 11.65
CA TYR A 214 13.34 -7.20 11.40
C TYR A 214 14.36 -6.07 11.57
N PHE A 215 13.89 -4.84 11.57
CA PHE A 215 14.77 -3.69 11.33
C PHE A 215 15.61 -3.30 12.55
N ASP A 216 15.06 -3.47 13.76
CA ASP A 216 15.65 -3.10 15.05
C ASP A 216 16.44 -4.24 15.72
N ARG A 217 16.42 -5.45 15.14
CA ARG A 217 16.94 -6.67 15.79
C ARG A 217 18.44 -6.88 15.57
N THR A 218 19.07 -7.52 16.55
CA THR A 218 20.48 -7.90 16.44
C THR A 218 20.68 -9.07 15.48
N VAL A 219 21.81 -9.07 14.78
CA VAL A 219 22.15 -10.09 13.77
C VAL A 219 22.02 -11.53 14.28
N PRO A 220 22.56 -11.90 15.47
CA PRO A 220 22.46 -13.27 15.96
C PRO A 220 21.02 -13.71 16.25
N LYS A 221 20.11 -12.76 16.53
CA LYS A 221 18.69 -13.05 16.77
C LYS A 221 17.93 -13.23 15.46
N LEU A 222 18.21 -12.38 14.47
CA LEU A 222 17.62 -12.52 13.14
C LEU A 222 17.98 -13.87 12.49
N LEU A 223 19.24 -14.29 12.58
CA LEU A 223 19.65 -15.61 12.08
C LEU A 223 18.91 -16.75 12.76
N LYS A 224 18.52 -16.62 14.04
CA LYS A 224 17.68 -17.62 14.72
C LYS A 224 16.21 -17.58 14.28
N MET A 225 15.71 -16.42 13.88
CA MET A 225 14.33 -16.27 13.37
C MET A 225 14.18 -16.85 11.96
N PHE A 226 15.28 -16.99 11.21
CA PHE A 226 15.34 -17.70 9.95
C PHE A 226 16.15 -19.00 10.15
N PRO A 227 15.60 -20.05 10.78
CA PRO A 227 16.36 -21.26 11.11
C PRO A 227 16.93 -21.98 9.88
N SER A 228 16.35 -21.75 8.71
CA SER A 228 16.85 -22.25 7.42
C SER A 228 18.08 -21.50 6.92
N SER A 229 18.39 -20.32 7.46
CA SER A 229 19.45 -19.43 6.98
C SER A 229 20.67 -19.47 7.89
N ASP A 230 21.80 -19.88 7.33
CA ASP A 230 23.10 -19.86 8.00
C ASP A 230 23.90 -18.62 7.57
N SER A 231 24.62 -17.96 8.49
CA SER A 231 25.42 -16.77 8.17
C SER A 231 26.59 -17.02 7.22
N GLU A 232 27.12 -18.24 7.21
CA GLU A 232 28.23 -18.65 6.35
C GLU A 232 27.75 -19.47 5.16
N LYS A 233 26.78 -20.37 5.38
CA LYS A 233 26.29 -21.26 4.31
C LYS A 233 25.10 -20.69 3.53
N GLY A 234 24.50 -19.61 4.01
CA GLY A 234 23.32 -19.02 3.38
C GLY A 234 22.08 -19.90 3.50
N LEU A 235 21.14 -19.68 2.59
CA LEU A 235 19.88 -20.41 2.53
C LEU A 235 20.00 -21.66 1.64
N PRO A 236 19.42 -22.82 2.00
CA PRO A 236 19.41 -23.98 1.14
C PRO A 236 18.37 -23.81 0.02
N SER A 237 18.70 -24.26 -1.19
CA SER A 237 17.88 -24.03 -2.38
C SER A 237 16.50 -24.72 -2.33
N ASP A 238 16.34 -25.74 -1.50
CA ASP A 238 15.08 -26.48 -1.32
C ASP A 238 14.02 -25.70 -0.50
N ALA A 239 14.44 -24.77 0.36
CA ALA A 239 13.55 -23.92 1.15
C ALA A 239 12.96 -22.75 0.33
N VAL A 240 13.64 -22.33 -0.73
CA VAL A 240 13.29 -21.13 -1.54
C VAL A 240 11.87 -21.19 -2.11
N PRO A 241 11.39 -22.29 -2.72
CA PRO A 241 10.03 -22.34 -3.29
C PRO A 241 8.92 -22.14 -2.24
N ALA A 242 9.11 -22.66 -1.03
CA ALA A 242 8.16 -22.49 0.07
C ALA A 242 8.13 -21.03 0.56
N LEU A 243 9.32 -20.41 0.67
CA LEU A 243 9.46 -19.00 1.07
C LEU A 243 8.89 -18.05 0.00
N LEU A 244 9.14 -18.30 -1.29
CA LEU A 244 8.55 -17.53 -2.40
C LEU A 244 7.03 -17.65 -2.42
N LYS A 245 6.47 -18.82 -2.10
CA LYS A 245 5.02 -19.01 -1.99
C LYS A 245 4.42 -18.20 -0.84
N HIS A 246 5.16 -18.00 0.24
CA HIS A 246 4.71 -17.27 1.42
C HIS A 246 4.89 -15.75 1.29
N TYR A 247 6.11 -15.29 1.00
CA TYR A 247 6.47 -13.87 0.96
C TYR A 247 6.25 -13.21 -0.41
N GLY A 248 6.15 -14.02 -1.47
CA GLY A 248 6.11 -13.52 -2.84
C GLY A 248 7.49 -13.13 -3.39
N TYR A 249 7.50 -12.68 -4.65
CA TYR A 249 8.71 -12.23 -5.33
C TYR A 249 9.16 -10.85 -4.83
N ASN A 250 10.48 -10.61 -4.85
CA ASN A 250 11.07 -9.30 -4.59
C ASN A 250 10.87 -8.37 -5.80
N ARG A 251 9.63 -7.95 -6.02
CA ARG A 251 9.26 -7.00 -7.08
C ARG A 251 8.45 -5.88 -6.48
N LEU A 252 8.77 -4.66 -6.88
CA LEU A 252 7.92 -3.51 -6.58
C LEU A 252 6.53 -3.73 -7.20
N PRO A 253 5.45 -3.35 -6.51
CA PRO A 253 4.11 -3.50 -7.04
C PRO A 253 4.01 -2.72 -8.36
N ASP A 254 3.66 -3.43 -9.44
CA ASP A 254 3.42 -2.77 -10.72
C ASP A 254 2.32 -1.72 -10.55
N PRO A 255 2.50 -0.50 -11.08
CA PRO A 255 1.44 0.48 -11.08
C PRO A 255 0.26 -0.13 -11.86
N PRO A 256 -0.99 0.11 -11.42
CA PRO A 256 -2.15 -0.45 -12.10
C PRO A 256 -2.16 0.07 -13.55
N LYS A 257 -1.94 -0.84 -14.50
CA LYS A 257 -1.92 -0.49 -15.92
C LYS A 257 -3.24 0.19 -16.27
N PRO A 258 -3.21 1.44 -16.76
CA PRO A 258 -4.45 2.08 -17.18
C PRO A 258 -5.02 1.28 -18.36
N SER A 259 -6.23 0.74 -18.19
CA SER A 259 -6.94 0.09 -19.29
C SER A 259 -7.20 1.11 -20.39
N VAL A 260 -6.74 0.83 -21.61
CA VAL A 260 -6.93 1.70 -22.78
C VAL A 260 -8.39 2.10 -22.95
N TRP A 261 -9.30 1.13 -22.77
CA TRP A 261 -10.75 1.36 -22.79
C TRP A 261 -11.21 2.29 -21.68
N LYS A 262 -10.67 2.14 -20.47
CA LYS A 262 -10.97 3.03 -19.35
C LYS A 262 -10.49 4.45 -19.62
N MET A 263 -9.31 4.62 -20.23
CA MET A 263 -8.79 5.95 -20.60
C MET A 263 -9.67 6.65 -21.63
N ILE A 264 -10.08 5.92 -22.68
CA ILE A 264 -11.00 6.44 -23.69
C ILE A 264 -12.36 6.79 -23.06
N TRP A 265 -12.88 5.92 -22.19
CA TRP A 265 -14.15 6.15 -21.50
C TRP A 265 -14.12 7.39 -20.61
N VAL A 266 -13.04 7.58 -19.84
CA VAL A 266 -12.84 8.78 -19.02
C VAL A 266 -12.81 10.04 -19.88
N GLN A 267 -12.20 9.98 -21.07
CA GLN A 267 -12.14 11.11 -21.98
C GLN A 267 -13.48 11.42 -22.66
N LEU A 268 -14.25 10.39 -23.02
CA LEU A 268 -15.59 10.54 -23.60
C LEU A 268 -16.64 11.02 -22.59
N THR A 269 -16.46 10.67 -21.31
CA THR A 269 -17.33 11.12 -20.20
C THR A 269 -16.94 12.48 -19.64
N ASP A 270 -15.91 13.14 -20.18
CA ASP A 270 -15.61 14.52 -19.80
C ASP A 270 -16.76 15.44 -20.21
N PHE A 271 -17.14 16.34 -19.29
CA PHE A 271 -18.27 17.25 -19.45
C PHE A 271 -18.20 18.06 -20.75
N MET A 272 -17.01 18.51 -21.17
CA MET A 272 -16.86 19.27 -22.41
C MET A 272 -17.05 18.42 -23.65
N VAL A 273 -16.56 17.18 -23.63
CA VAL A 273 -16.73 16.23 -24.74
C VAL A 273 -18.20 15.82 -24.88
N LEU A 274 -18.92 15.60 -23.76
CA LEU A 274 -20.35 15.32 -23.78
C LEU A 274 -21.17 16.45 -24.41
N ILE A 275 -20.82 17.72 -24.15
CA ILE A 275 -21.49 18.87 -24.77
C ILE A 275 -21.22 18.92 -26.27
N LEU A 276 -19.97 18.69 -26.70
CA LEU A 276 -19.63 18.62 -28.12
C LEU A 276 -20.34 17.45 -28.82
N ALA A 277 -20.46 16.32 -28.15
CA ALA A 277 -21.19 15.16 -28.65
C ALA A 277 -22.68 15.47 -28.81
N ALA A 278 -23.32 16.10 -27.81
CA ALA A 278 -24.71 16.54 -27.90
C ALA A 278 -24.91 17.54 -29.06
N ALA A 279 -24.01 18.53 -29.20
CA ALA A 279 -24.06 19.49 -30.30
C ALA A 279 -23.91 18.82 -31.68
N SER A 280 -23.05 17.79 -31.78
CA SER A 280 -22.87 17.02 -33.02
C SER A 280 -24.16 16.27 -33.41
N ILE A 281 -24.86 15.69 -32.43
CA ILE A 281 -26.13 14.98 -32.65
C ILE A 281 -27.22 15.94 -33.15
N VAL A 282 -27.34 17.12 -32.51
CA VAL A 282 -28.32 18.14 -32.92
C VAL A 282 -28.04 18.63 -34.34
N THR A 283 -26.77 18.90 -34.67
CA THR A 283 -26.35 19.34 -36.01
C THR A 283 -26.65 18.27 -37.07
N GLY A 284 -26.43 16.99 -36.73
CA GLY A 284 -26.77 15.86 -37.60
C GLY A 284 -28.29 15.71 -37.81
N ALA A 285 -29.10 15.96 -36.78
CA ALA A 285 -30.56 15.93 -36.89
C ALA A 285 -31.10 17.02 -37.83
N GLU A 286 -30.38 18.14 -37.98
CA GLU A 286 -30.67 19.21 -38.94
C GLU A 286 -30.20 18.88 -40.37
N GLN A 287 -29.71 17.66 -40.62
CA GLN A 287 -29.13 17.20 -41.88
C GLN A 287 -27.87 17.97 -42.33
N ASP A 288 -27.21 18.72 -41.44
CA ASP A 288 -25.90 19.31 -41.69
C ASP A 288 -24.78 18.29 -41.39
N PHE A 289 -24.61 17.34 -42.31
CA PHE A 289 -23.57 16.32 -42.21
C PHE A 289 -22.16 16.93 -42.24
N LYS A 290 -21.97 18.11 -42.85
CA LYS A 290 -20.67 18.80 -42.88
C LYS A 290 -20.33 19.31 -41.48
N GLY A 291 -21.24 20.05 -40.84
CA GLY A 291 -21.07 20.52 -39.46
C GLY A 291 -20.87 19.39 -38.44
N MET A 292 -21.68 18.33 -38.56
CA MET A 292 -21.54 17.13 -37.71
C MET A 292 -20.15 16.48 -37.86
N SER A 293 -19.66 16.33 -39.10
CA SER A 293 -18.35 15.72 -39.36
C SER A 293 -17.19 16.48 -38.73
N VAL A 294 -17.25 17.83 -38.72
CA VAL A 294 -16.23 18.68 -38.11
C VAL A 294 -16.23 18.52 -36.59
N LEU A 295 -17.39 18.52 -35.94
CA LEU A 295 -17.50 18.33 -34.49
C LEU A 295 -17.00 16.94 -34.07
N LEU A 296 -17.35 15.90 -34.82
CA LEU A 296 -16.89 14.54 -34.56
C LEU A 296 -15.35 14.44 -34.71
N ALA A 297 -14.78 15.09 -35.73
CA ALA A 297 -13.33 15.15 -35.91
C ALA A 297 -12.61 15.82 -34.73
N VAL A 298 -13.19 16.89 -34.16
CA VAL A 298 -12.64 17.56 -32.96
C VAL A 298 -12.69 16.63 -31.74
N ILE A 299 -13.79 15.90 -31.54
CA ILE A 299 -13.92 14.93 -30.44
C ILE A 299 -12.87 13.82 -30.56
N ILE A 300 -12.72 13.25 -31.75
CA ILE A 300 -11.73 12.21 -32.02
C ILE A 300 -10.32 12.74 -31.76
N LEU A 301 -9.99 13.92 -32.28
CA LEU A 301 -8.69 14.54 -32.10
C LEU A 301 -8.38 14.82 -30.62
N ASN A 302 -9.32 15.41 -29.88
CA ASN A 302 -9.17 15.64 -28.44
C ASN A 302 -9.01 14.33 -27.66
N THR A 303 -9.68 13.26 -28.09
CA THR A 303 -9.57 11.94 -27.46
C THR A 303 -8.19 11.34 -27.67
N ILE A 304 -7.65 11.43 -28.89
CA ILE A 304 -6.30 10.96 -29.23
C ILE A 304 -5.24 11.77 -28.46
N ILE A 305 -5.36 13.09 -28.41
CA ILE A 305 -4.44 13.95 -27.66
C ILE A 305 -4.48 13.62 -26.17
N GLY A 306 -5.67 13.51 -25.56
CA GLY A 306 -5.82 13.15 -24.16
C GLY A 306 -5.26 11.76 -23.84
N PHE A 307 -5.54 10.78 -24.69
CA PHE A 307 -5.00 9.42 -24.56
C PHE A 307 -3.48 9.40 -24.61
N THR A 308 -2.87 10.07 -25.60
CA THR A 308 -1.40 10.08 -25.74
C THR A 308 -0.70 10.81 -24.59
N GLN A 309 -1.30 11.88 -24.05
CA GLN A 309 -0.78 12.58 -22.88
C GLN A 309 -0.79 11.69 -21.62
N GLU A 310 -1.93 11.04 -21.35
CA GLU A 310 -2.07 10.16 -20.20
C GLU A 310 -1.19 8.89 -20.34
N TRP A 311 -1.06 8.35 -21.56
CA TRP A 311 -0.18 7.21 -21.83
C TRP A 311 1.30 7.55 -21.61
N LYS A 312 1.75 8.72 -22.06
CA LYS A 312 3.12 9.20 -21.81
C LYS A 312 3.38 9.40 -20.32
N ALA A 313 2.43 9.97 -19.59
CA ALA A 313 2.55 10.17 -18.14
C ALA A 313 2.66 8.84 -17.39
N SER A 314 1.82 7.85 -17.72
CA SER A 314 1.88 6.52 -17.12
C SER A 314 3.21 5.82 -17.42
N ARG A 315 3.72 5.93 -18.65
CA ARG A 315 4.99 5.29 -19.04
C ARG A 315 6.21 5.89 -18.34
N ALA A 316 6.19 7.20 -18.09
CA ALA A 316 7.24 7.86 -17.32
C ALA A 316 7.27 7.35 -15.87
N LEU A 317 6.10 7.11 -15.28
CA LEU A 317 5.98 6.51 -13.94
C LEU A 317 6.46 5.05 -13.93
N ASP A 318 6.07 4.24 -14.92
CA ASP A 318 6.53 2.85 -15.07
C ASP A 318 8.05 2.76 -15.18
N ALA A 319 8.68 3.68 -15.93
CA ALA A 319 10.13 3.70 -16.11
C ALA A 319 10.87 4.02 -14.81
N LEU A 320 10.32 4.92 -13.98
CA LEU A 320 10.87 5.24 -12.66
C LEU A 320 10.82 4.02 -11.72
N MET A 321 9.76 3.20 -11.79
CA MET A 321 9.61 2.00 -10.96
C MET A 321 10.48 0.81 -11.42
N ARG A 322 11.03 0.86 -12.64
CA ARG A 322 11.94 -0.17 -13.18
C ARG A 322 13.41 0.03 -12.79
N LEU A 323 13.73 1.00 -11.94
CA LEU A 323 15.08 1.26 -11.42
C LEU A 323 15.58 0.19 -10.42
N GLY A 324 14.94 -0.97 -10.34
CA GLY A 324 15.36 -2.08 -9.49
C GLY A 324 16.69 -2.70 -9.95
N VAL A 325 17.42 -3.27 -9.01
CA VAL A 325 18.68 -3.99 -9.25
C VAL A 325 18.35 -5.30 -9.95
N PRO A 326 18.88 -5.64 -11.14
CA PRO A 326 18.44 -6.82 -11.90
C PRO A 326 19.02 -8.14 -11.36
N GLN A 327 20.21 -8.12 -10.77
CA GLN A 327 20.93 -9.31 -10.29
C GLN A 327 21.36 -9.07 -8.84
N ALA A 328 21.31 -10.11 -8.01
CA ALA A 328 21.78 -10.09 -6.65
C ALA A 328 22.89 -11.12 -6.44
N HIS A 329 23.95 -10.74 -5.74
CA HIS A 329 25.01 -11.66 -5.34
C HIS A 329 24.66 -12.24 -3.97
N VAL A 330 24.41 -13.56 -3.90
CA VAL A 330 23.95 -14.24 -2.69
C VAL A 330 24.80 -15.44 -2.34
N ILE A 331 24.70 -15.88 -1.09
CA ILE A 331 25.20 -17.19 -0.64
C ILE A 331 23.98 -18.12 -0.50
N ARG A 332 23.97 -19.21 -1.26
CA ARG A 332 23.01 -20.32 -1.13
C ARG A 332 23.75 -21.64 -1.25
N ASP A 333 23.32 -22.66 -0.51
CA ASP A 333 23.99 -23.97 -0.41
C ASP A 333 25.51 -23.90 -0.13
N GLY A 334 25.93 -22.90 0.64
CA GLY A 334 27.34 -22.64 0.99
C GLY A 334 28.21 -22.08 -0.11
N LYS A 335 27.62 -21.66 -1.23
CA LYS A 335 28.36 -21.12 -2.38
C LYS A 335 27.85 -19.73 -2.77
N PRO A 336 28.77 -18.79 -3.08
CA PRO A 336 28.39 -17.53 -3.69
C PRO A 336 27.84 -17.79 -5.11
N GLN A 337 26.71 -17.16 -5.44
CA GLN A 337 26.09 -17.24 -6.76
C GLN A 337 25.32 -15.97 -7.08
N HIS A 338 25.18 -15.66 -8.37
CA HIS A 338 24.32 -14.58 -8.85
C HIS A 338 22.94 -15.12 -9.21
N ILE A 339 21.90 -14.48 -8.68
CA ILE A 339 20.50 -14.81 -8.96
C ILE A 339 19.75 -13.57 -9.45
N ASP A 340 18.59 -13.78 -10.09
CA ASP A 340 17.67 -12.67 -10.34
C ASP A 340 17.23 -12.09 -8.99
N SER A 341 17.37 -10.77 -8.84
CA SER A 341 16.92 -10.04 -7.64
C SER A 341 15.47 -10.35 -7.27
N ALA A 342 14.61 -10.67 -8.24
CA ALA A 342 13.21 -10.98 -8.05
C ALA A 342 12.99 -12.26 -7.24
N GLU A 343 13.96 -13.18 -7.26
CA GLU A 343 13.92 -14.46 -6.55
C GLU A 343 14.48 -14.38 -5.13
N LEU A 344 14.89 -13.18 -4.68
CA LEU A 344 15.29 -12.95 -3.30
C LEU A 344 14.10 -13.15 -2.36
N VAL A 345 14.35 -13.85 -1.25
CA VAL A 345 13.39 -14.05 -0.16
C VAL A 345 13.99 -13.61 1.17
N PRO A 346 13.14 -13.21 2.15
CA PRO A 346 13.60 -13.03 3.52
C PRO A 346 14.32 -14.27 4.03
N GLY A 347 15.52 -14.07 4.56
CA GLY A 347 16.43 -15.16 4.94
C GLY A 347 17.65 -15.31 4.02
N ASP A 348 17.64 -14.81 2.78
CA ASP A 348 18.81 -14.87 1.92
C ASP A 348 19.99 -14.06 2.50
N ILE A 349 21.22 -14.52 2.26
CA ILE A 349 22.44 -13.78 2.60
C ILE A 349 22.98 -13.14 1.33
N VAL A 350 22.96 -11.81 1.27
CA VAL A 350 23.46 -11.01 0.15
C VAL A 350 24.87 -10.53 0.45
N ILE A 351 25.74 -10.58 -0.56
CA ILE A 351 27.07 -9.98 -0.55
C ILE A 351 26.97 -8.64 -1.26
N LEU A 352 27.53 -7.60 -0.65
CA LEU A 352 27.61 -6.25 -1.20
C LEU A 352 29.07 -5.84 -1.36
N GLU A 353 29.41 -5.31 -2.52
CA GLU A 353 30.71 -4.73 -2.85
C GLU A 353 30.57 -3.29 -3.34
N GLU A 354 31.70 -2.60 -3.49
CA GLU A 354 31.75 -1.23 -3.98
C GLU A 354 31.13 -1.11 -5.38
N GLY A 355 30.22 -0.16 -5.56
CA GLY A 355 29.48 0.05 -6.80
C GLY A 355 28.19 -0.77 -6.91
N ASP A 356 27.96 -1.75 -6.02
CA ASP A 356 26.72 -2.51 -6.02
C ASP A 356 25.53 -1.64 -5.60
N ALA A 357 24.40 -1.85 -6.26
CA ALA A 357 23.11 -1.39 -5.77
C ALA A 357 22.49 -2.47 -4.87
N VAL A 358 21.93 -2.04 -3.75
CA VAL A 358 21.37 -2.96 -2.76
C VAL A 358 20.04 -3.54 -3.30
N PRO A 359 19.88 -4.88 -3.40
CA PRO A 359 18.78 -5.50 -4.14
C PRO A 359 17.48 -5.68 -3.34
N ALA A 360 17.52 -5.58 -2.01
CA ALA A 360 16.40 -5.69 -1.08
C ALA A 360 16.75 -4.96 0.22
N ASP A 361 15.84 -4.81 1.18
CA ASP A 361 16.23 -4.27 2.48
C ASP A 361 16.96 -5.33 3.29
N LEU A 362 18.17 -4.99 3.74
CA LEU A 362 19.10 -5.89 4.41
C LEU A 362 19.41 -5.45 5.84
N ARG A 363 19.61 -6.42 6.72
CA ARG A 363 20.34 -6.24 7.98
C ARG A 363 21.79 -6.66 7.79
N LEU A 364 22.72 -5.74 8.03
CA LEU A 364 24.15 -6.02 7.86
C LEU A 364 24.66 -6.98 8.95
N ILE A 365 25.24 -8.09 8.53
CA ILE A 365 25.84 -9.14 9.37
C ILE A 365 27.31 -8.87 9.61
N ASP A 366 28.01 -8.49 8.55
CA ASP A 366 29.45 -8.27 8.52
C ASP A 366 29.74 -7.07 7.62
N VAL A 367 30.63 -6.19 8.06
CA VAL A 367 30.90 -4.91 7.41
C VAL A 367 32.39 -4.60 7.46
N ALA A 368 32.96 -4.28 6.30
CA ALA A 368 34.32 -3.78 6.18
C ALA A 368 34.30 -2.42 5.47
N GLN A 369 34.34 -1.34 6.26
CA GLN A 369 34.35 0.06 5.82
C GLN A 369 33.24 0.39 4.80
N LEU A 370 32.05 -0.16 5.02
CA LEU A 370 30.91 0.04 4.12
C LEU A 370 30.38 1.48 4.25
N GLU A 371 30.33 2.19 3.13
CA GLU A 371 29.64 3.48 3.00
C GLU A 371 28.56 3.34 1.93
N ALA A 372 27.35 3.83 2.21
CA ALA A 372 26.23 3.77 1.28
C ALA A 372 25.64 5.16 1.03
N VAL A 373 25.26 5.43 -0.23
CA VAL A 373 24.57 6.65 -0.65
C VAL A 373 23.07 6.38 -0.64
N GLU A 374 22.35 7.10 0.23
CA GLU A 374 20.93 6.89 0.49
C GLU A 374 20.04 7.99 -0.09
N ALA A 375 20.54 8.73 -1.08
CA ALA A 375 19.86 9.87 -1.69
C ALA A 375 18.44 9.58 -2.18
N VAL A 376 18.15 8.33 -2.58
CA VAL A 376 16.83 7.89 -3.02
C VAL A 376 15.79 7.95 -1.89
N LEU A 377 16.22 7.76 -0.63
CA LEU A 377 15.36 7.69 0.54
C LEU A 377 15.43 8.97 1.39
N THR A 378 16.61 9.55 1.56
CA THR A 378 16.83 10.72 2.43
C THR A 378 16.92 12.04 1.66
N GLY A 379 17.22 12.00 0.36
CA GLY A 379 17.54 13.18 -0.43
C GLY A 379 18.96 13.71 -0.22
N GLU A 380 19.75 13.11 0.66
CA GLU A 380 21.12 13.51 0.94
C GLU A 380 22.11 12.64 0.12
N SER A 381 23.01 13.29 -0.61
CA SER A 381 24.00 12.59 -1.47
C SER A 381 25.30 12.24 -0.75
N VAL A 382 25.42 12.58 0.54
CA VAL A 382 26.64 12.28 1.33
C VAL A 382 26.62 10.80 1.72
N PRO A 383 27.69 10.03 1.45
CA PRO A 383 27.78 8.65 1.89
C PRO A 383 27.71 8.53 3.42
N VAL A 384 26.92 7.57 3.90
CA VAL A 384 26.76 7.29 5.32
C VAL A 384 27.52 6.01 5.67
N LEU A 385 28.35 6.08 6.72
CA LEU A 385 29.07 4.92 7.23
C LEU A 385 28.10 3.91 7.84
N LYS A 386 28.20 2.67 7.41
CA LYS A 386 27.38 1.55 7.86
C LYS A 386 28.13 0.67 8.85
N GLY A 387 27.38 -0.08 9.66
CA GLY A 387 27.93 -0.96 10.68
C GLY A 387 27.04 -2.15 10.99
N THR A 388 27.34 -2.90 12.05
CA THR A 388 26.54 -4.03 12.52
C THR A 388 25.91 -3.77 13.89
N GLY A 389 26.08 -2.54 14.41
CA GLY A 389 25.63 -2.12 15.72
C GLY A 389 24.13 -2.31 15.90
N ALA A 390 23.72 -2.69 17.11
CA ALA A 390 22.31 -2.76 17.48
C ALA A 390 21.69 -1.36 17.45
N ILE A 391 20.52 -1.22 16.82
CA ILE A 391 19.75 0.02 16.84
C ILE A 391 19.13 0.14 18.24
N LYS A 392 19.62 1.10 19.05
CA LYS A 392 19.18 1.32 20.43
C LYS A 392 18.18 2.46 20.50
N VAL A 393 16.95 2.25 20.02
CA VAL A 393 15.91 3.27 20.12
C VAL A 393 14.65 2.68 20.74
N ARG A 394 14.00 3.47 21.61
CA ARG A 394 12.77 3.11 22.35
C ARG A 394 11.48 3.25 21.52
N SER A 395 11.58 3.52 20.21
CA SER A 395 10.46 3.86 19.33
C SER A 395 10.56 3.12 18.01
N ARG A 396 9.42 2.69 17.45
CA ARG A 396 9.32 2.14 16.08
C ARG A 396 9.46 3.20 14.98
N LYS A 397 9.37 4.49 15.33
CA LYS A 397 9.63 5.62 14.41
C LYS A 397 11.11 5.97 14.44
N LEU A 398 11.89 5.15 13.75
CA LEU A 398 13.32 5.37 13.55
C LEU A 398 13.53 6.20 12.28
N PRO A 399 14.29 7.32 12.35
CA PRO A 399 14.77 7.96 11.14
C PRO A 399 15.61 6.96 10.34
N LEU A 400 15.40 6.85 9.04
CA LEU A 400 16.18 5.94 8.19
C LEU A 400 17.69 6.22 8.30
N SER A 401 18.06 7.48 8.50
CA SER A 401 19.44 7.93 8.72
C SER A 401 20.11 7.30 9.96
N ASP A 402 19.35 7.04 11.02
CA ASP A 402 19.88 6.44 12.26
C ASP A 402 20.12 4.94 12.13
N CYS A 403 19.69 4.34 11.03
CA CYS A 403 19.66 2.91 10.81
C CYS A 403 20.91 2.45 10.07
N THR A 404 22.05 2.81 10.64
CA THR A 404 23.39 2.52 10.10
C THR A 404 23.70 1.03 10.01
N GLY A 405 22.96 0.20 10.74
CA GLY A 405 23.08 -1.25 10.67
C GLY A 405 22.27 -1.92 9.56
N ASN A 406 21.64 -1.14 8.70
CA ASN A 406 20.79 -1.60 7.61
C ASN A 406 21.25 -1.00 6.29
N ALA A 407 21.00 -1.74 5.21
CA ALA A 407 21.18 -1.27 3.84
C ALA A 407 19.83 -1.41 3.14
N PHE A 408 19.42 -0.38 2.40
CA PHE A 408 18.06 -0.30 1.85
C PHE A 408 18.05 -0.50 0.34
N MET A 409 16.99 -1.11 -0.16
CA MET A 409 16.86 -1.41 -1.59
C MET A 409 17.03 -0.14 -2.45
N THR A 410 17.76 -0.26 -3.57
CA THR A 410 18.08 0.83 -4.54
C THR A 410 19.12 1.85 -4.05
N THR A 411 19.58 1.77 -2.80
CA THR A 411 20.77 2.54 -2.37
C THR A 411 22.04 1.96 -2.99
N VAL A 412 23.07 2.78 -3.13
CA VAL A 412 24.33 2.38 -3.80
C VAL A 412 25.45 2.32 -2.78
N VAL A 413 26.25 1.26 -2.82
CA VAL A 413 27.48 1.13 -2.03
C VAL A 413 28.55 2.04 -2.63
N ALA A 414 28.92 3.09 -1.91
CA ALA A 414 29.97 4.01 -2.33
C ALA A 414 31.37 3.46 -2.08
N ARG A 415 31.54 2.67 -1.02
CA ARG A 415 32.84 2.10 -0.64
C ARG A 415 32.67 0.89 0.24
N GLY A 416 33.65 -0.02 0.18
CA GLY A 416 33.79 -1.13 1.11
C GLY A 416 32.99 -2.36 0.70
N ARG A 417 32.83 -3.30 1.64
CA ARG A 417 32.09 -4.54 1.42
C ARG A 417 31.31 -4.95 2.64
N ALA A 418 30.22 -5.68 2.43
CA ALA A 418 29.42 -6.21 3.52
C ALA A 418 28.70 -7.50 3.14
N ARG A 419 28.26 -8.23 4.17
CA ARG A 419 27.26 -9.29 4.05
C ARG A 419 26.01 -8.87 4.79
N GLY A 420 24.85 -9.07 4.20
CA GLY A 420 23.57 -8.69 4.77
C GLY A 420 22.52 -9.78 4.64
N LEU A 421 21.73 -9.97 5.70
CA LEU A 421 20.55 -10.82 5.68
C LEU A 421 19.39 -10.05 5.06
N VAL A 422 18.71 -10.64 4.07
CA VAL A 422 17.47 -10.08 3.51
C VAL A 422 16.38 -10.14 4.57
N VAL A 423 15.83 -8.97 4.88
CA VAL A 423 14.77 -8.83 5.88
C VAL A 423 13.44 -8.44 5.27
N ARG A 424 13.42 -7.59 4.23
CA ARG A 424 12.19 -7.23 3.52
C ARG A 424 12.42 -7.25 2.02
N THR A 425 11.39 -7.67 1.30
CA THR A 425 11.39 -7.79 -0.16
C THR A 425 10.15 -7.12 -0.77
N GLY A 426 10.29 -6.69 -2.03
CA GLY A 426 9.22 -6.16 -2.86
C GLY A 426 8.44 -5.02 -2.19
N PRO A 427 7.09 -5.14 -2.04
CA PRO A 427 6.24 -4.09 -1.49
C PRO A 427 6.53 -3.76 -0.01
N HIS A 428 7.19 -4.67 0.72
CA HIS A 428 7.49 -4.48 2.14
C HIS A 428 8.79 -3.71 2.39
N THR A 429 9.60 -3.48 1.36
CA THR A 429 10.80 -2.63 1.47
C THR A 429 10.44 -1.16 1.72
N GLU A 430 11.36 -0.34 2.23
CA GLU A 430 11.10 1.09 2.43
C GLU A 430 10.76 1.80 1.11
N ILE A 431 11.49 1.48 0.04
CA ILE A 431 11.18 2.00 -1.30
C ILE A 431 9.85 1.44 -1.84
N GLY A 432 9.49 0.19 -1.48
CA GLY A 432 8.19 -0.41 -1.77
C GLY A 432 7.04 0.34 -1.11
N ARG A 433 7.19 0.69 0.17
CA ARG A 433 6.22 1.49 0.93
C ARG A 433 6.07 2.89 0.35
N ILE A 434 7.18 3.55 -0.01
CA ILE A 434 7.16 4.86 -0.69
C ILE A 434 6.45 4.73 -2.05
N SER A 435 6.79 3.73 -2.86
CA SER A 435 6.17 3.51 -4.17
C SER A 435 4.66 3.26 -4.05
N ALA A 436 4.24 2.45 -3.07
CA ALA A 436 2.84 2.19 -2.79
C ALA A 436 2.10 3.46 -2.34
N ALA A 437 2.70 4.25 -1.45
CA ALA A 437 2.13 5.52 -0.98
C ALA A 437 1.99 6.54 -2.12
N VAL A 438 3.02 6.68 -2.97
CA VAL A 438 3.00 7.55 -4.15
C VAL A 438 1.94 7.09 -5.16
N THR A 439 1.84 5.79 -5.40
CA THR A 439 0.85 5.22 -6.32
C THR A 439 -0.58 5.41 -5.79
N ALA A 440 -0.81 5.15 -4.49
CA ALA A 440 -2.09 5.37 -3.84
C ALA A 440 -2.49 6.85 -3.87
N GLY A 441 -1.54 7.77 -3.64
CA GLY A 441 -1.72 9.21 -3.80
C GLY A 441 -2.04 9.62 -5.24
N ALA A 442 -1.36 9.03 -6.22
CA ALA A 442 -1.58 9.30 -7.65
C ALA A 442 -2.95 8.83 -8.16
N GLN A 443 -3.54 7.78 -7.57
CA GLN A 443 -4.90 7.32 -7.92
C GLN A 443 -5.96 8.36 -7.59
N LYS A 444 -5.75 9.20 -6.56
CA LYS A 444 -6.56 10.40 -6.35
C LYS A 444 -6.07 11.45 -7.35
N LYS A 445 -6.68 11.53 -8.54
CA LYS A 445 -6.45 12.62 -9.51
C LYS A 445 -6.75 13.99 -8.87
N VAL A 446 -5.80 14.55 -8.14
CA VAL A 446 -5.88 15.90 -7.59
C VAL A 446 -5.63 16.86 -8.75
N ARG A 447 -6.70 17.29 -9.42
CA ARG A 447 -6.61 18.31 -10.49
C ARG A 447 -5.83 19.51 -9.98
N THR A 448 -4.87 20.01 -10.77
CA THR A 448 -4.04 21.15 -10.37
C THR A 448 -4.92 22.39 -10.14
N PRO A 449 -4.49 23.35 -9.29
CA PRO A 449 -5.26 24.56 -9.03
C PRO A 449 -5.63 25.32 -10.32
N VAL A 450 -4.73 25.35 -11.29
CA VAL A 450 -4.94 25.97 -12.61
C VAL A 450 -5.99 25.20 -13.42
N GLN A 451 -5.89 23.87 -13.50
CA GLN A 451 -6.90 23.04 -14.18
C GLN A 451 -8.29 23.18 -13.57
N ARG A 452 -8.39 23.30 -12.23
CA ARG A 452 -9.66 23.55 -11.56
C ARG A 452 -10.27 24.90 -11.96
N LYS A 453 -9.45 25.96 -12.02
CA LYS A 453 -9.90 27.30 -12.44
C LYS A 453 -10.36 27.30 -13.91
N LEU A 454 -9.57 26.72 -14.82
CA LEU A 454 -9.93 26.61 -16.24
C LEU A 454 -11.21 25.80 -16.46
N SER A 455 -11.38 24.68 -15.74
CA SER A 455 -12.61 23.89 -15.82
C SER A 455 -13.83 24.65 -15.32
N ARG A 456 -13.70 25.47 -14.26
CA ARG A 456 -14.79 26.36 -13.81
C ARG A 456 -15.12 27.42 -14.85
N LEU A 457 -14.10 28.09 -15.41
CA LEU A 457 -14.29 29.09 -16.48
C LEU A 457 -14.99 28.47 -17.69
N GLY A 458 -14.57 27.28 -18.12
CA GLY A 458 -15.23 26.55 -19.20
C GLY A 458 -16.71 26.27 -18.91
N LYS A 459 -17.03 25.82 -17.68
CA LYS A 459 -18.43 25.62 -17.26
C LYS A 459 -19.25 26.91 -17.26
N TYR A 460 -18.68 28.04 -16.81
CA TYR A 460 -19.36 29.33 -16.85
C TYR A 460 -19.61 29.81 -18.28
N LEU A 461 -18.64 29.69 -19.18
CA LEU A 461 -18.79 30.05 -20.58
C LEU A 461 -19.88 29.23 -21.27
N VAL A 462 -19.92 27.92 -21.01
CA VAL A 462 -20.99 27.06 -21.53
C VAL A 462 -22.34 27.43 -20.94
N ALA A 463 -22.44 27.63 -19.62
CA ALA A 463 -23.69 28.02 -18.98
C ALA A 463 -24.22 29.34 -19.57
N LEU A 464 -23.35 30.34 -19.75
CA LEU A 464 -23.69 31.60 -20.38
C LEU A 464 -24.19 31.42 -21.82
N ALA A 465 -23.51 30.59 -22.63
CA ALA A 465 -23.91 30.30 -24.00
C ALA A 465 -25.29 29.62 -24.07
N VAL A 466 -25.56 28.66 -23.18
CA VAL A 466 -26.87 27.98 -23.07
C VAL A 466 -27.96 28.98 -22.66
N VAL A 467 -27.71 29.83 -21.66
CA VAL A 467 -28.67 30.86 -21.23
C VAL A 467 -29.00 31.83 -22.37
N LEU A 468 -27.99 32.30 -23.10
CA LEU A 468 -28.20 33.20 -24.25
C LEU A 468 -28.99 32.51 -25.36
N CYS A 469 -28.70 31.25 -25.65
CA CYS A 469 -29.45 30.46 -26.63
C CYS A 469 -30.93 30.32 -26.22
N LEU A 470 -31.17 30.00 -24.95
CA LEU A 470 -32.52 29.85 -24.39
C LEU A 470 -33.29 31.17 -24.43
N LEU A 471 -32.63 32.30 -24.14
CA LEU A 471 -33.22 33.64 -24.23
C LEU A 471 -33.63 33.98 -25.67
N VAL A 472 -32.79 33.68 -26.66
CA VAL A 472 -33.12 33.88 -28.09
C VAL A 472 -34.34 33.05 -28.49
N VAL A 473 -34.43 31.80 -28.05
CA VAL A 473 -35.59 30.94 -28.32
C VAL A 473 -36.86 31.51 -27.67
N VAL A 474 -36.79 31.94 -26.40
CA VAL A 474 -37.95 32.51 -25.67
C VAL A 474 -38.44 33.79 -26.34
N VAL A 475 -37.54 34.72 -26.68
CA VAL A 475 -37.90 35.96 -27.40
C VAL A 475 -38.47 35.63 -28.78
N GLY A 476 -37.91 34.66 -29.48
CA GLY A 476 -38.39 34.21 -30.77
C GLY A 476 -39.82 33.64 -30.74
N VAL A 477 -40.14 32.85 -29.71
CA VAL A 477 -41.49 32.31 -29.49
C VAL A 477 -42.46 33.41 -29.06
N ALA A 478 -42.04 34.34 -28.20
CA ALA A 478 -42.86 35.46 -27.74
C ALA A 478 -43.30 36.40 -28.90
N TRP A 479 -42.49 36.49 -29.96
CA TRP A 479 -42.80 37.24 -31.18
C TRP A 479 -43.60 36.47 -32.24
N LYS A 480 -44.22 35.33 -31.90
CA LYS A 480 -45.10 34.54 -32.79
C LYS A 480 -44.47 34.16 -34.14
N ARG A 481 -43.17 33.92 -34.18
CA ARG A 481 -42.50 33.31 -35.35
C ARG A 481 -42.51 31.80 -35.23
N ASP A 482 -42.60 31.12 -36.38
CA ASP A 482 -42.56 29.65 -36.46
C ASP A 482 -41.35 29.10 -35.68
N VAL A 483 -41.60 28.19 -34.76
CA VAL A 483 -40.60 27.63 -33.83
C VAL A 483 -39.39 27.06 -34.60
N LYS A 484 -39.64 26.45 -35.77
CA LYS A 484 -38.61 25.91 -36.67
C LYS A 484 -37.69 26.98 -37.28
N GLN A 485 -38.20 28.18 -37.55
CA GLN A 485 -37.40 29.27 -38.11
C GLN A 485 -36.50 29.93 -37.05
N MET A 486 -36.97 30.03 -35.80
CA MET A 486 -36.19 30.64 -34.72
C MET A 486 -35.07 29.75 -34.20
N ILE A 487 -35.25 28.42 -34.15
CA ILE A 487 -34.18 27.46 -33.81
C ILE A 487 -33.02 27.59 -34.80
N ASN A 488 -33.32 27.63 -36.10
CA ASN A 488 -32.33 27.82 -37.17
C ASN A 488 -31.59 29.16 -37.10
N VAL A 489 -32.26 30.24 -36.68
CA VAL A 489 -31.62 31.56 -36.52
C VAL A 489 -30.68 31.58 -35.31
N GLY A 490 -31.09 31.00 -34.18
CA GLY A 490 -30.25 30.92 -32.97
C GLY A 490 -28.94 30.17 -33.21
N LEU A 491 -29.00 29.01 -33.87
CA LEU A 491 -27.83 28.21 -34.24
C LEU A 491 -26.95 28.88 -35.31
N ARG A 492 -27.54 29.60 -36.28
CA ARG A 492 -26.76 30.36 -37.29
C ARG A 492 -26.05 31.58 -36.70
N THR A 493 -26.65 32.27 -35.73
CA THR A 493 -26.00 33.45 -35.12
C THR A 493 -24.73 33.11 -34.35
N THR A 494 -24.63 31.89 -33.79
CA THR A 494 -23.39 31.38 -33.19
C THR A 494 -22.37 30.94 -34.23
N TYR A 495 -22.78 30.35 -35.36
CA TYR A 495 -21.88 29.95 -36.46
C TYR A 495 -21.28 31.14 -37.25
N LEU A 496 -22.08 32.14 -37.58
CA LEU A 496 -21.67 33.27 -38.44
C LEU A 496 -20.65 34.23 -37.80
N LYS A 497 -20.57 34.27 -36.45
CA LYS A 497 -19.56 35.11 -35.77
C LYS A 497 -18.14 34.50 -35.88
N LEU A 498 -18.04 33.17 -36.00
CA LEU A 498 -16.77 32.45 -36.16
C LEU A 498 -16.18 32.60 -37.58
N GLU A 499 -17.04 32.70 -38.60
CA GLU A 499 -16.62 32.87 -39.99
C GLU A 499 -16.11 34.29 -40.28
N ARG A 500 -16.71 35.32 -39.66
CA ARG A 500 -16.18 36.71 -39.74
C ARG A 500 -14.80 36.89 -39.13
N LEU A 501 -14.41 36.10 -38.12
CA LEU A 501 -13.08 36.17 -37.52
C LEU A 501 -11.99 35.49 -38.37
N ARG A 502 -12.37 34.56 -39.26
CA ARG A 502 -11.46 33.96 -40.25
C ARG A 502 -11.22 34.88 -41.45
N GLY A 503 -12.23 35.62 -41.88
CA GLY A 503 -12.15 36.55 -43.01
C GLY A 503 -11.18 37.72 -42.79
N SER A 504 -11.07 38.26 -41.58
CA SER A 504 -10.24 39.45 -41.32
C SER A 504 -8.73 39.19 -41.21
N ARG A 505 -8.25 37.93 -41.20
CA ARG A 505 -6.80 37.63 -41.15
C ARG A 505 -6.16 37.36 -42.51
N CYS A 506 -6.94 37.09 -43.57
CA CYS A 506 -6.36 36.80 -44.89
C CYS A 506 -5.97 38.07 -45.68
N ASP A 507 -6.63 39.21 -45.45
CA ASP A 507 -6.40 40.42 -46.26
C ASP A 507 -5.09 41.18 -45.96
N CYS A 508 -4.38 40.84 -44.87
CA CYS A 508 -3.11 41.49 -44.55
C CYS A 508 -1.88 40.83 -45.20
N LEU A 509 -1.99 39.59 -45.70
CA LEU A 509 -0.84 38.86 -46.26
C LEU A 509 -0.66 39.02 -47.77
N GLN A 510 -1.60 39.67 -48.47
CA GLN A 510 -1.63 39.72 -49.93
C GLN A 510 -1.04 41.00 -50.56
N SER A 511 -0.60 41.97 -49.75
CA SER A 511 -0.08 43.26 -50.24
C SER A 511 1.47 43.39 -50.28
N ARG A 512 2.24 42.34 -49.94
CA ARG A 512 3.73 42.41 -49.89
C ARG A 512 4.51 41.53 -50.87
N ARG A 513 3.94 41.19 -52.04
CA ARG A 513 4.71 40.49 -53.10
C ARG A 513 4.56 41.14 -54.48
N VAL A 514 5.33 42.20 -54.72
CA VAL A 514 5.82 42.56 -56.06
C VAL A 514 7.20 43.22 -55.91
N GLY A 515 8.25 42.65 -56.53
CA GLY A 515 9.54 43.34 -56.72
C GLY A 515 10.80 42.46 -56.68
N TYR A 516 11.00 41.67 -57.74
CA TYR A 516 12.24 41.26 -58.45
C TYR A 516 13.61 40.98 -57.73
N PRO A 517 14.51 40.19 -58.37
CA PRO A 517 15.42 39.25 -57.72
C PRO A 517 16.90 39.66 -57.76
N ARG A 518 17.72 39.00 -56.94
CA ARG A 518 19.11 38.62 -57.26
C ARG A 518 19.62 37.61 -56.23
N GLY A 519 19.98 36.42 -56.70
CA GLY A 519 20.86 35.50 -55.99
C GLY A 519 22.26 35.61 -56.59
N SER A 520 23.28 35.78 -55.73
CA SER A 520 24.69 35.46 -56.03
C SER A 520 25.54 35.55 -54.76
N GLY A 521 26.35 34.52 -54.49
CA GLY A 521 27.39 34.48 -53.44
C GLY A 521 26.94 33.67 -52.21
N ARG A 522 27.25 32.38 -52.05
CA ARG A 522 28.52 31.63 -52.03
C ARG A 522 29.34 31.85 -50.73
N CYS A 523 29.36 30.77 -49.93
CA CYS A 523 30.44 30.26 -49.06
C CYS A 523 30.80 30.87 -47.69
N ARG A 524 30.87 29.92 -46.74
CA ARG A 524 31.90 29.63 -45.72
C ARG A 524 31.75 30.17 -44.29
N ASP A 525 31.61 29.19 -43.39
CA ASP A 525 32.48 28.85 -42.25
C ASP A 525 33.08 29.97 -41.40
N GLY A 526 32.94 29.82 -40.08
CA GLY A 526 33.92 30.32 -39.12
C GLY A 526 33.33 30.84 -37.81
N ASP A 527 33.39 29.98 -36.80
CA ASP A 527 33.80 30.22 -35.40
C ASP A 527 33.43 31.50 -34.64
N ASP A 528 32.94 31.22 -33.43
CA ASP A 528 33.30 31.78 -32.12
C ASP A 528 33.17 33.27 -31.82
N GLY A 529 32.74 33.51 -30.57
CA GLY A 529 33.37 34.55 -29.76
C GLY A 529 32.47 35.70 -29.35
N ALA A 530 31.99 35.58 -28.12
CA ALA A 530 31.67 36.63 -27.16
C ALA A 530 32.12 38.08 -27.47
N GLY A 531 31.27 39.04 -27.08
CA GLY A 531 31.74 40.18 -26.28
C GLY A 531 31.44 41.59 -26.81
N CYS A 532 30.76 42.35 -25.95
CA CYS A 532 30.89 43.80 -25.71
C CYS A 532 30.68 44.80 -26.88
N ALA A 533 29.52 45.47 -26.80
CA ALA A 533 29.37 46.87 -26.40
C ALA A 533 30.21 48.00 -27.07
N LYS A 534 29.42 49.03 -27.44
CA LYS A 534 29.68 50.47 -27.52
C LYS A 534 30.06 51.11 -28.86
N ASP A 535 29.11 51.95 -29.29
CA ASP A 535 29.23 53.37 -29.69
C ASP A 535 30.36 53.80 -30.63
N GLY A 536 29.92 54.49 -31.70
CA GLY A 536 30.64 55.63 -32.24
C GLY A 536 30.56 55.79 -33.76
N SER A 537 29.76 56.78 -34.21
CA SER A 537 30.01 57.67 -35.37
C SER A 537 30.30 57.01 -36.73
N GLN A 538 29.52 57.20 -37.81
CA GLN A 538 28.90 58.39 -38.40
C GLN A 538 27.69 58.00 -39.24
#